data_AF-A0A7W1JZP4-F1
#
_entry.id   AF-A0A7W1JZP4-F1
#
_cell.length_a   1.000
_cell.length_b   1.000
_cell.length_c   1.000
_cell.angle_alpha   90.00
_cell.angle_beta   90.00
_cell.angle_gamma   90.00
#
_symmetry.space_group_name_H-M   'P 1'
#
loop_
_entity.id
_entity.type
_entity.pdbx_description
1 polymer ?
#
loop_
_entity_poly.entity_id
_entity_poly.type
_entity_poly.pdbx_seq_one_letter_code
_entity_poly.pdbx_strand_id
1 'polypeptide(L)' 'MIQFDLNGRKLALDETVVQKLQAEALAKAGSSTTLNDLAVILSRALSQRKPITLRRAESRALEQLLAQ' A
#
# COMPACT_ATOMS: atom_id res chain seq x y z
N MET A 1 10.08 -9.23 3.34
CA MET A 1 10.17 -8.12 2.38
C MET A 1 9.16 -8.31 1.27
N ILE A 2 8.22 -7.37 1.14
CA ILE A 2 7.22 -7.28 0.08
C ILE A 2 7.64 -6.16 -0.86
N GLN A 3 7.62 -6.42 -2.17
CA GLN A 3 8.08 -5.47 -3.18
C GLN A 3 6.91 -4.70 -3.78
N PHE A 4 7.08 -3.39 -3.87
CA PHE A 4 6.14 -2.46 -4.51
C PHE A 4 6.85 -1.72 -5.65
N ASP A 5 6.16 -1.56 -6.76
CA ASP A 5 6.56 -0.68 -7.85
C ASP A 5 5.64 0.55 -7.85
N LEU A 6 6.20 1.67 -7.43
CA LEU A 6 5.57 2.99 -7.37
C LEU A 6 5.84 3.73 -8.68
N ASN A 7 5.16 3.35 -9.76
CA ASN A 7 5.28 4.00 -11.07
C ASN A 7 6.74 4.10 -11.57
N GLY A 8 7.48 2.98 -11.52
CA GLY A 8 8.87 2.85 -11.93
C GLY A 8 9.86 2.89 -10.75
N ARG A 9 9.42 3.26 -9.54
CA ARG A 9 10.26 3.27 -8.34
C ARG A 9 10.00 2.02 -7.51
N LYS A 10 11.01 1.16 -7.38
CA LYS A 10 10.94 -0.03 -6.53
C LYS A 10 11.12 0.33 -5.06
N LEU A 11 10.22 -0.16 -4.21
CA LEU A 11 10.26 -0.04 -2.76
C LEU A 11 10.07 -1.42 -2.15
N ALA A 12 10.95 -1.82 -1.24
CA ALA A 12 10.80 -3.05 -0.47
C ALA A 12 10.43 -2.69 0.97
N LEU A 13 9.32 -3.23 1.46
CA LEU A 13 8.84 -3.00 2.82
C LEU A 13 8.79 -4.31 3.60
N ASP A 14 9.03 -4.22 4.90
CA ASP A 14 8.81 -5.35 5.80
C ASP A 14 7.32 -5.69 5.92
N GLU A 15 7.03 -6.96 6.21
CA GLU A 15 5.65 -7.44 6.34
C GLU A 15 4.90 -6.66 7.42
N THR A 16 5.55 -6.38 8.55
CA THR A 16 5.00 -5.59 9.67
C THR A 16 4.67 -4.15 9.26
N VAL A 17 5.51 -3.53 8.43
CA VAL A 17 5.26 -2.18 7.89
C VAL A 17 4.05 -2.20 6.96
N VAL A 18 3.96 -3.21 6.08
CA VAL A 18 2.80 -3.36 5.18
C VAL A 18 1.50 -3.62 5.95
N GLN A 19 1.55 -4.39 7.04
CA GLN A 19 0.40 -4.59 7.93
C GLN A 19 -0.06 -3.27 8.57
N LYS A 20 0.89 -2.46 9.08
CA LYS A 20 0.57 -1.15 9.65
C LYS A 20 -0.07 -0.22 8.61
N LEU A 21 0.51 -0.12 7.42
CA LEU A 21 -0.01 0.70 6.33
C LEU A 21 -1.40 0.23 5.86
N GLN A 22 -1.63 -1.08 5.84
CA GLN A 22 -2.94 -1.65 5.49
C GLN A 22 -4.01 -1.25 6.53
N ALA A 23 -3.69 -1.33 7.81
CA ALA A 23 -4.59 -0.93 8.88
C ALA A 23 -4.91 0.58 8.82
N GLU A 24 -3.90 1.42 8.59
CA GLU A 24 -4.07 2.87 8.46
C GLU A 24 -4.90 3.28 7.24
N ALA A 25 -4.63 2.64 6.08
CA ALA A 25 -5.42 2.84 4.87
C ALA A 25 -6.88 2.42 5.09
N LEU A 26 -7.11 1.27 5.73
CA LEU A 26 -8.44 0.76 6.03
C LEU A 26 -9.21 1.66 6.99
N ALA A 27 -8.56 2.20 8.04
CA ALA A 27 -9.18 3.11 9.00
C ALA A 27 -9.71 4.40 8.33
N LYS A 28 -9.08 4.83 7.22
CA LYS A 28 -9.44 6.04 6.47
C LYS A 28 -10.28 5.74 5.21
N ALA A 29 -10.50 4.48 4.87
CA ALA A 29 -11.17 4.03 3.65
C ALA A 29 -12.59 4.57 3.48
N GLY A 30 -13.33 4.77 4.59
CA GLY A 30 -14.68 5.34 4.55
C GLY A 30 -14.77 6.76 3.99
N SER A 31 -13.64 7.47 3.89
CA SER A 31 -13.56 8.85 3.38
C SER A 31 -12.86 8.98 2.02
N SER A 32 -12.30 7.89 1.50
CA SER A 32 -11.52 7.91 0.25
C SER A 32 -11.50 6.55 -0.43
N THR A 33 -12.09 6.48 -1.63
CA THR A 33 -12.04 5.28 -2.48
C THR A 33 -10.60 4.84 -2.77
N THR A 34 -9.67 5.78 -2.94
CA THR A 34 -8.25 5.46 -3.17
C THR A 34 -7.60 4.78 -1.97
N LEU A 35 -7.95 5.17 -0.73
CA LEU A 35 -7.44 4.50 0.47
C LEU A 35 -8.06 3.13 0.68
N ASN A 36 -9.34 2.97 0.31
CA ASN A 36 -9.97 1.66 0.28
C ASN A 36 -9.28 0.70 -0.71
N ASP A 37 -9.06 1.15 -1.94
CA ASP A 37 -8.35 0.36 -2.96
C ASP A 37 -6.94 0.01 -2.50
N LEU A 38 -6.22 0.98 -1.91
CA LEU A 38 -4.88 0.74 -1.36
C LEU A 38 -4.91 -0.31 -0.24
N ALA A 39 -5.86 -0.26 0.69
CA ALA A 39 -5.99 -1.25 1.76
C ALA A 39 -6.21 -2.68 1.21
N VAL A 40 -7.03 -2.82 0.17
CA VAL A 40 -7.26 -4.10 -0.52
C VAL A 40 -5.98 -4.59 -1.20
N ILE A 41 -5.25 -3.70 -1.88
CA ILE A 41 -4.00 -4.05 -2.55
C ILE A 41 -2.94 -4.50 -1.53
N LEU A 42 -2.78 -3.79 -0.42
CA LEU A 42 -1.83 -4.16 0.65
C LEU A 42 -2.20 -5.51 1.29
N SER A 43 -3.48 -5.78 1.51
CA SER A 43 -3.96 -7.08 1.98
C SER A 43 -3.63 -8.22 1.00
N ARG A 44 -3.74 -7.98 -0.31
CA ARG A 44 -3.29 -8.94 -1.34
C ARG A 44 -1.77 -9.12 -1.34
N ALA A 45 -1.01 -8.04 -1.10
CA ALA A 45 0.44 -8.10 -1.02
C ALA A 45 0.90 -9.01 0.13
N LEU A 46 0.26 -8.89 1.29
CA LEU A 46 0.51 -9.71 2.48
C LEU A 46 0.22 -11.19 2.23
N SER A 47 -0.88 -11.50 1.55
CA SER A 47 -1.28 -12.89 1.31
C SER A 47 -0.48 -13.58 0.20
N GLN A 48 -0.18 -12.87 -0.90
CA GLN A 48 0.45 -13.48 -2.07
C GLN A 48 1.97 -13.35 -2.10
N ARG A 49 2.56 -12.41 -1.33
CA ARG A 49 4.00 -12.10 -1.31
C ARG A 49 4.61 -11.85 -2.69
N LYS A 50 3.80 -11.47 -3.66
CA LYS A 50 4.24 -11.12 -5.02
C LYS A 50 4.55 -9.63 -5.12
N PRO A 51 5.47 -9.22 -6.01
CA PRO A 51 5.63 -7.82 -6.35
C PRO A 51 4.31 -7.22 -6.81
N ILE A 52 3.95 -6.05 -6.27
CA ILE A 52 2.74 -5.33 -6.64
C ILE A 52 3.12 -4.02 -7.32
N THR A 53 2.56 -3.79 -8.50
CA THR A 53 2.63 -2.49 -9.17
C THR A 53 1.45 -1.62 -8.75
N LEU A 54 1.75 -0.43 -8.24
CA LEU A 54 0.77 0.56 -7.84
C LEU A 54 0.57 1.60 -8.95
N ARG A 55 -0.67 2.02 -9.15
CA ARG A 55 -1.01 3.14 -10.05
C ARG A 55 -0.67 4.45 -9.36
N ARG A 56 -0.60 5.53 -10.15
CA ARG A 56 -0.21 6.86 -9.67
C ARG A 56 -0.96 7.33 -8.41
N ALA A 57 -2.27 7.09 -8.34
CA ALA A 57 -3.08 7.49 -7.18
C ALA A 57 -2.74 6.67 -5.93
N GLU A 58 -2.65 5.34 -6.05
CA GLU A 58 -2.28 4.45 -4.95
C GLU A 58 -0.84 4.68 -4.48
N SER A 59 0.10 4.91 -5.42
CA SER A 59 1.48 5.25 -5.09
C SER A 59 1.57 6.51 -4.25
N ARG A 60 0.84 7.58 -4.63
CA ARG A 60 0.80 8.81 -3.84
C ARG A 60 0.15 8.61 -2.48
N ALA A 61 -0.93 7.84 -2.40
CA ALA A 61 -1.58 7.53 -1.14
C ALA A 61 -0.64 6.74 -0.21
N LEU A 62 0.13 5.78 -0.75
CA LEU A 62 1.14 5.06 0.02
C LEU A 62 2.26 5.98 0.50
N GLU A 63 2.78 6.84 -0.36
CA GLU A 63 3.81 7.83 0.01
C GLU A 63 3.33 8.78 1.12
N GLN A 64 2.07 9.21 1.05
CA GLN A 64 1.46 10.03 2.09
C GLN A 64 1.31 9.30 3.43
N LEU A 65 1.01 7.99 3.42
CA LEU A 65 0.97 7.18 4.64
C LEU A 65 2.37 6.95 5.22
N LEU A 66 3.38 6.75 4.36
CA LEU A 66 4.77 6.59 4.79
C LEU A 66 5.40 7.87 5.38
N ALA A 67 4.85 9.04 5.06
CA ALA A 67 5.33 10.33 5.52
C ALA A 67 4.66 10.82 6.83
N GLN A 68 3.72 10.05 7.38
CA GLN A 68 3.05 10.33 8.67
C GLN A 68 3.80 9.71 9.84
#